data_AF-A0A194PY90-F1
#
_entry.id   AF-A0A194PY90-F1
#
_cell.length_a   1.000
_cell.length_b   1.000
_cell.length_c   1.000
_cell.angle_alpha   90.00
_cell.angle_beta   90.00
_cell.angle_gamma   90.00
#
_symmetry.space_group_name_H-M   'P 1'
#
loop_
_entity.id
_entity.type
_entity.pdbx_description
1 polymer ?
#
loop_
_entity_poly.entity_id
_entity_poly.type
_entity_poly.pdbx_seq_one_letter_code
_entity_poly.pdbx_strand_id
1 'polypeptide(L)'
;MCLILRFDSTNSVGHEWLLLSWSPDSAPVRQKMLYASTKATLKQEFGTAHIKDEMHATSKDEVSLKGYKAHLSGVNAPAPLTDREEALKELQQNEHSPNYGTDSRQSTMGGVAFPITQDAKQGIIDLQHGSYNYLQFKIDIDEEKIHLAKASVIEQSELPRQVPDDQARYHLFVFKHTHEGDYLESMVFIYSMPGYSCSIKERMLYSSCIGTFLDIIEKMGIEIAKRLEIDDGKELTEEFLYDEIHPKRNLHRPAFAKPKGPPNRGAKRITKSQASQ
;
A
#
# COMPACT_ATOMS: atom_id res chain seq x y z
N MET A 1 -39.11 33.89 -5.38
CA MET A 1 -38.57 34.69 -6.51
C MET A 1 -37.08 34.41 -6.62
N CYS A 2 -36.55 34.21 -7.83
CA CYS A 2 -35.11 34.01 -8.05
C CYS A 2 -34.53 35.26 -8.72
N LEU A 3 -33.38 35.72 -8.24
CA LEU A 3 -32.63 36.86 -8.75
C LEU A 3 -31.25 36.34 -9.17
N ILE A 4 -30.79 36.79 -10.34
CA ILE A 4 -29.48 36.44 -10.89
C ILE A 4 -28.70 37.74 -11.03
N LEU A 5 -27.61 37.87 -10.27
CA LEU A 5 -26.77 39.06 -10.24
C LEU A 5 -25.41 38.72 -10.84
N ARG A 6 -24.92 39.58 -11.74
CA ARG A 6 -23.61 39.42 -12.37
C ARG A 6 -22.53 39.95 -11.45
N PHE A 7 -21.46 39.20 -11.25
CA PHE A 7 -20.22 39.72 -10.67
C PHE A 7 -19.33 40.34 -11.74
N ASP A 8 -18.43 41.20 -11.32
CA ASP A 8 -17.38 41.75 -12.19
C ASP A 8 -16.23 40.73 -12.41
N SER A 9 -16.20 39.64 -11.65
CA SER A 9 -15.24 38.54 -11.83
C SER A 9 -15.62 37.59 -12.95
N THR A 10 -14.62 36.90 -13.50
CA THR A 10 -14.74 35.99 -14.65
C THR A 10 -14.10 34.63 -14.36
N ASN A 11 -14.71 33.57 -14.88
CA ASN A 11 -14.21 32.19 -14.90
C ASN A 11 -13.96 31.76 -16.36
N SER A 12 -13.42 30.56 -16.55
CA SER A 12 -13.15 29.89 -17.83
C SER A 12 -14.31 29.87 -18.83
N VAL A 13 -15.55 30.05 -18.38
CA VAL A 13 -16.77 30.06 -19.22
C VAL A 13 -17.32 31.48 -19.47
N GLY A 14 -16.87 32.50 -18.73
CA GLY A 14 -17.36 33.88 -18.83
C GLY A 14 -17.52 34.55 -17.47
N HIS A 15 -18.42 35.53 -17.36
CA HIS A 15 -18.70 36.19 -16.08
C HIS A 15 -19.26 35.22 -15.04
N GLU A 16 -18.91 35.48 -13.78
CA GLU A 16 -19.45 34.77 -12.62
C GLU A 16 -20.77 35.40 -12.17
N TRP A 17 -21.66 34.57 -11.63
CA TRP A 17 -22.99 34.99 -11.23
C TRP A 17 -23.34 34.51 -9.82
N LEU A 18 -24.15 35.30 -9.13
CA LEU A 18 -24.81 34.98 -7.87
C LEU A 18 -26.26 34.59 -8.14
N LEU A 19 -26.64 33.38 -7.73
CA LEU A 19 -28.03 32.96 -7.73
C LEU A 19 -28.63 33.23 -6.34
N LEU A 20 -29.47 34.26 -6.24
CA LEU A 20 -30.19 34.61 -5.02
C LEU A 20 -31.63 34.09 -5.07
N SER A 21 -31.99 33.22 -4.14
CA SER A 21 -33.34 32.71 -3.96
C SER A 21 -34.05 33.45 -2.84
N TRP A 22 -34.98 34.33 -3.20
CA TRP A 22 -35.80 35.10 -2.27
C TRP A 22 -37.12 34.39 -1.95
N SER A 23 -37.33 34.04 -0.68
CA SER A 23 -38.54 33.39 -0.19
C SER A 23 -38.91 33.90 1.21
N PRO A 24 -39.64 35.02 1.32
CA PRO A 24 -39.94 35.61 2.62
C PRO A 24 -40.93 34.77 3.40
N ASP A 25 -40.83 34.81 4.73
CA ASP A 25 -41.63 33.91 5.55
C ASP A 25 -43.13 34.17 5.54
N SER A 26 -43.51 35.42 5.28
CA SER A 26 -44.89 35.85 5.11
C SER A 26 -45.53 35.40 3.78
N ALA A 27 -44.77 34.80 2.86
CA ALA A 27 -45.31 34.35 1.58
C ALA A 27 -46.20 33.09 1.71
N PRO A 28 -47.25 32.95 0.88
CA PRO A 28 -48.06 31.74 0.84
C PRO A 28 -47.24 30.47 0.55
N VAL A 29 -47.54 29.38 1.26
CA VAL A 29 -46.83 28.08 1.14
C VAL A 29 -46.74 27.60 -0.31
N ARG A 30 -47.81 27.75 -1.10
CA ARG A 30 -47.84 27.38 -2.52
C ARG A 30 -46.74 28.07 -3.33
N GLN A 31 -46.46 29.35 -3.07
CA GLN A 31 -45.42 30.10 -3.76
C GLN A 31 -44.03 29.69 -3.29
N LYS A 32 -43.83 29.49 -1.97
CA LYS A 32 -42.57 28.99 -1.41
C LYS A 32 -42.19 27.64 -2.04
N MET A 33 -43.15 26.71 -2.09
CA MET A 33 -42.95 25.41 -2.71
C MET A 33 -42.64 25.53 -4.20
N LEU A 34 -43.40 26.34 -4.95
CA LEU A 34 -43.17 26.51 -6.39
C LEU A 34 -41.77 27.05 -6.70
N TYR A 35 -41.31 28.08 -5.98
CA TYR A 35 -39.96 28.64 -6.18
C TYR A 35 -38.84 27.72 -5.66
N ALA A 36 -39.08 26.97 -4.58
CA ALA A 36 -38.11 25.98 -4.11
C ALA A 36 -37.96 24.82 -5.10
N SER A 37 -39.06 24.28 -5.62
CA SER A 37 -39.06 23.13 -6.55
C SER A 37 -38.49 23.48 -7.93
N THR A 38 -38.69 24.72 -8.41
CA THR A 38 -38.19 25.15 -9.73
C THR A 38 -36.73 25.64 -9.71
N LYS A 39 -36.13 25.84 -8.52
CA LYS A 39 -34.77 26.36 -8.36
C LYS A 39 -33.70 25.51 -9.05
N ALA A 40 -33.79 24.19 -8.90
CA ALA A 40 -32.80 23.27 -9.49
C ALA A 40 -32.86 23.27 -11.03
N THR A 41 -34.07 23.26 -11.60
CA THR A 41 -34.28 23.38 -13.05
C THR A 41 -33.76 24.71 -13.56
N LEU A 42 -34.05 25.82 -12.88
CA LEU A 42 -33.51 27.14 -13.26
C LEU A 42 -31.97 27.16 -13.25
N LYS A 43 -31.35 26.54 -12.24
CA LYS A 43 -29.88 26.44 -12.13
C LYS A 43 -29.28 25.62 -13.28
N GLN A 44 -29.96 24.57 -13.70
CA GLN A 44 -29.54 23.72 -14.81
C GLN A 44 -29.71 24.44 -16.16
N GLU A 45 -30.85 25.08 -16.40
CA GLU A 45 -31.14 25.85 -17.63
C GLU A 45 -30.22 27.06 -17.78
N PHE A 46 -29.85 27.73 -16.68
CA PHE A 46 -28.91 28.86 -16.71
C PHE A 46 -27.44 28.43 -16.91
N GLY A 47 -27.09 27.20 -16.54
CA GLY A 47 -25.73 26.68 -16.59
C GLY A 47 -25.02 26.82 -15.24
N THR A 48 -24.83 25.68 -14.57
CA THR A 48 -24.18 25.59 -13.25
C THR A 48 -22.75 26.14 -13.24
N ALA A 49 -22.04 26.09 -14.37
CA ALA A 49 -20.66 26.56 -14.48
C ALA A 49 -20.51 28.11 -14.37
N HIS A 50 -21.59 28.85 -14.63
CA HIS A 50 -21.61 30.32 -14.51
C HIS A 50 -21.91 30.79 -13.08
N ILE A 51 -22.55 29.95 -12.27
CA ILE A 51 -22.99 30.29 -10.91
C ILE A 51 -21.87 29.95 -9.94
N LYS A 52 -21.28 30.97 -9.33
CA LYS A 52 -20.22 30.82 -8.33
C LYS A 52 -20.80 30.60 -6.95
N ASP A 53 -21.71 31.48 -6.56
CA ASP A 53 -22.33 31.48 -5.24
C ASP A 53 -23.83 31.35 -5.36
N GLU A 54 -24.42 30.68 -4.37
CA GLU A 54 -25.85 30.47 -4.25
C GLU A 54 -26.27 30.89 -2.85
N MET A 55 -27.20 31.83 -2.75
CA MET A 55 -27.70 32.35 -1.47
C MET A 55 -29.21 32.22 -1.39
N HIS A 56 -29.72 31.74 -0.26
CA HIS A 56 -31.14 31.74 0.06
C HIS A 56 -31.42 32.81 1.11
N ALA A 57 -32.42 33.66 0.87
CA ALA A 57 -32.76 34.77 1.75
C ALA A 57 -34.26 34.79 2.03
N THR A 58 -34.61 35.00 3.30
CA THR A 58 -35.99 35.12 3.81
C THR A 58 -36.27 36.53 4.34
N SER A 59 -35.24 37.27 4.79
CA SER A 59 -35.35 38.67 5.22
C SER A 59 -34.66 39.66 4.29
N LYS A 60 -35.18 40.88 4.18
CA LYS A 60 -34.62 41.92 3.30
C LYS A 60 -33.17 42.29 3.68
N ASP A 61 -32.84 42.14 4.96
CA ASP A 61 -31.49 42.39 5.46
C ASP A 61 -30.47 41.41 4.89
N GLU A 62 -30.89 40.16 4.62
CA GLU A 62 -30.05 39.11 4.02
C GLU A 62 -29.80 39.34 2.53
N VAL A 63 -30.74 39.99 1.83
CA VAL A 63 -30.60 40.37 0.42
C VAL A 63 -29.65 41.57 0.24
N SER A 64 -29.34 42.30 1.32
CA SER A 64 -28.43 43.43 1.27
C SER A 64 -26.98 43.01 1.01
N LEU A 65 -26.14 43.94 0.55
CA LEU A 65 -24.69 43.71 0.41
C LEU A 65 -24.04 43.26 1.73
N LYS A 66 -24.56 43.74 2.88
CA LYS A 66 -24.09 43.30 4.20
C LYS A 66 -24.45 41.83 4.45
N GLY A 67 -25.65 41.41 4.06
CA GLY A 67 -26.10 40.02 4.13
C GLY A 67 -25.25 39.08 3.29
N TYR A 68 -24.92 39.47 2.06
CA TYR A 68 -24.03 38.68 1.20
C TYR A 68 -22.61 38.54 1.79
N LYS A 69 -22.04 39.60 2.37
CA LYS A 69 -20.75 39.50 3.08
C LYS A 69 -20.81 38.56 4.29
N ALA A 70 -21.91 38.59 5.04
CA ALA A 70 -22.12 37.67 6.15
C ALA A 70 -22.22 36.21 5.66
N HIS A 71 -22.92 35.96 4.56
CA HIS A 71 -22.99 34.64 3.92
C HIS A 71 -21.59 34.12 3.53
N LEU A 72 -20.77 34.96 2.87
CA LEU A 72 -19.39 34.60 2.54
C LEU A 72 -18.55 34.28 3.77
N SER A 73 -18.72 35.03 4.86
CA SER A 73 -18.02 34.75 6.12
C SER A 73 -18.46 33.41 6.75
N GLY A 74 -19.73 33.04 6.62
CA GLY A 74 -20.26 31.76 7.09
C GLY A 74 -19.78 30.57 6.27
N VAL A 75 -19.70 30.71 4.94
CA VAL A 75 -19.14 29.66 4.06
C VAL A 75 -17.65 29.44 4.31
N ASN A 76 -16.91 30.52 4.61
CA ASN A 76 -15.48 30.45 4.92
C ASN A 76 -15.19 30.11 6.40
N ALA A 77 -16.21 30.02 7.25
CA ALA A 77 -16.04 29.65 8.64
C ALA A 77 -15.58 28.18 8.73
N PRO A 78 -14.79 27.82 9.76
CA PRO A 78 -14.42 26.43 9.96
C PRO A 78 -15.68 25.57 10.08
N ALA A 79 -15.68 24.44 9.36
CA ALA A 79 -16.79 23.50 9.43
C ALA A 79 -16.96 23.04 10.89
N PRO A 80 -18.19 23.04 11.42
CA PRO A 80 -18.44 22.52 12.76
C PRO A 80 -18.16 21.02 12.75
N LEU A 81 -17.06 20.63 13.39
CA LEU A 81 -16.65 19.25 13.55
C LEU A 81 -17.20 18.71 14.86
N THR A 82 -17.53 17.43 14.89
CA THR A 82 -17.84 16.73 16.13
C THR A 82 -16.55 16.35 16.87
N ASP A 83 -16.61 16.20 18.20
CA ASP A 83 -15.44 15.81 19.02
C ASP A 83 -14.72 14.56 18.47
N ARG A 84 -15.49 13.62 17.91
CA ARG A 84 -14.95 12.41 17.26
C ARG A 84 -14.17 12.73 15.99
N GLU A 85 -14.64 13.65 15.16
CA GLU A 85 -13.97 14.05 13.93
C GLU A 85 -12.72 14.89 14.21
N GLU A 86 -12.75 15.73 15.24
CA GLU A 86 -11.57 16.45 15.71
C GLU A 86 -10.47 15.48 16.18
N ALA A 87 -10.82 14.48 16.98
CA ALA A 87 -9.88 13.45 17.41
C ALA A 87 -9.28 12.67 16.22
N LEU A 88 -10.09 12.30 15.22
CA LEU A 88 -9.59 11.62 14.02
C LEU A 88 -8.66 12.51 13.20
N LYS A 89 -8.96 13.80 13.09
CA LYS A 89 -8.11 14.77 12.38
C LYS A 89 -6.78 14.97 13.08
N GLU A 90 -6.77 14.99 14.42
CA GLU A 90 -5.54 15.04 15.22
C GLU A 90 -4.68 13.80 15.00
N LEU A 91 -5.27 12.59 15.04
CA LEU A 91 -4.57 11.34 14.74
C LEU A 91 -3.95 11.36 13.34
N GLN A 92 -4.72 11.78 12.32
CA GLN A 92 -4.19 11.90 10.96
C GLN A 92 -3.02 12.89 10.91
N GLN A 93 -3.13 14.07 11.50
CA GLN A 93 -2.03 15.05 11.48
C GLN A 93 -0.77 14.52 12.16
N ASN A 94 -0.92 13.83 13.29
CA ASN A 94 0.19 13.19 13.99
C ASN A 94 0.80 12.02 13.18
N GLU A 95 -0.04 11.24 12.50
CA GLU A 95 0.39 10.16 11.60
C GLU A 95 1.10 10.65 10.35
N HIS A 96 0.81 11.87 9.84
CA HIS A 96 1.45 12.46 8.66
C HIS A 96 2.91 12.89 8.88
N SER A 97 3.43 12.75 10.11
CA SER A 97 4.86 12.93 10.43
C SER A 97 5.64 11.62 10.65
N PRO A 98 5.42 10.50 9.92
CA PRO A 98 6.10 9.25 10.25
C PRO A 98 7.51 9.19 9.63
N ASN A 99 7.83 10.07 8.68
CA ASN A 99 9.04 10.04 7.84
C ASN A 99 10.18 10.97 8.32
N TYR A 100 9.99 11.74 9.40
CA TYR A 100 11.03 12.66 9.93
C TYR A 100 11.71 12.13 11.21
N GLY A 101 11.54 10.85 11.54
CA GLY A 101 12.33 10.17 12.56
C GLY A 101 13.49 9.41 11.93
N THR A 102 14.72 9.74 12.31
CA THR A 102 15.94 8.95 11.98
C THR A 102 16.02 7.63 12.74
N ASP A 103 15.10 7.39 13.66
CA ASP A 103 14.93 6.10 14.30
C ASP A 103 14.16 5.21 13.34
N SER A 104 14.84 4.21 12.77
CA SER A 104 14.18 3.12 12.05
C SER A 104 13.22 2.47 13.03
N ARG A 105 11.96 2.92 13.01
CA ARG A 105 10.90 2.36 13.85
C ARG A 105 11.00 0.85 13.73
N GLN A 106 11.22 0.18 14.87
CA GLN A 106 11.14 -1.27 15.02
C GLN A 106 9.72 -1.70 14.59
N SER A 107 9.51 -1.85 13.29
CA SER A 107 8.30 -2.42 12.69
C SER A 107 8.23 -3.92 12.93
N THR A 108 9.36 -4.52 13.30
CA THR A 108 9.46 -5.89 13.77
C THR A 108 9.46 -5.89 15.29
N MET A 109 8.59 -6.72 15.89
CA MET A 109 8.76 -7.11 17.29
C MET A 109 10.19 -7.62 17.46
N GLY A 110 10.86 -7.24 18.56
CA GLY A 110 12.23 -7.69 18.84
C GLY A 110 12.32 -9.22 18.71
N GLY A 111 13.19 -9.70 17.82
CA GLY A 111 13.33 -11.12 17.55
C GLY A 111 13.72 -11.90 18.80
N VAL A 112 13.24 -13.14 18.92
CA VAL A 112 13.61 -14.04 20.02
C VAL A 112 14.98 -14.63 19.70
N ALA A 113 15.94 -14.48 20.60
CA ALA A 113 17.31 -14.92 20.37
C ALA A 113 17.55 -16.27 21.05
N PHE A 114 17.40 -17.37 20.30
CA PHE A 114 17.76 -18.70 20.76
C PHE A 114 19.23 -19.01 20.44
N PRO A 115 20.00 -19.52 21.42
CA PRO A 115 21.38 -19.90 21.18
C PRO A 115 21.46 -21.13 20.26
N ILE A 116 22.37 -21.06 19.29
CA ILE A 116 22.72 -22.16 18.40
C ILE A 116 23.65 -23.13 19.12
N THR A 117 23.38 -24.44 19.02
CA THR A 117 24.25 -25.47 19.60
C THR A 117 25.62 -25.51 18.94
N GLN A 118 26.60 -26.10 19.64
CA GLN A 118 27.98 -26.17 19.15
C GLN A 118 28.07 -26.98 17.84
N ASP A 119 27.31 -28.06 17.74
CA ASP A 119 27.24 -28.90 16.53
C ASP A 119 26.68 -28.13 15.33
N ALA A 120 25.66 -27.29 15.55
CA ALA A 120 25.11 -26.44 14.51
C ALA A 120 26.10 -25.36 14.06
N LYS A 121 26.88 -24.77 14.98
CA LYS A 121 27.96 -23.83 14.63
C LYS A 121 29.07 -24.51 13.82
N GLN A 122 29.46 -25.72 14.20
CA GLN A 122 30.44 -26.51 13.44
C GLN A 122 29.92 -26.84 12.04
N GLY A 123 28.66 -27.28 11.92
CA GLY A 123 28.05 -27.53 10.61
C GLY A 123 28.06 -26.31 9.69
N ILE A 124 27.80 -25.11 10.24
CA ILE A 124 27.87 -23.84 9.49
C ILE A 124 29.30 -23.55 9.01
N ILE A 125 30.32 -23.80 9.84
CA ILE A 125 31.73 -23.65 9.47
C ILE A 125 32.13 -24.68 8.39
N ASP A 126 31.68 -25.93 8.52
CA ASP A 126 31.95 -26.99 7.55
C ASP A 126 31.26 -26.71 6.20
N LEU A 127 30.08 -26.09 6.22
CA LEU A 127 29.40 -25.58 5.03
C LEU A 127 30.22 -24.47 4.35
N GLN A 128 30.82 -23.56 5.11
CA GLN A 128 31.71 -22.52 4.58
C GLN A 128 32.97 -23.10 3.94
N HIS A 129 33.50 -24.20 4.48
CA HIS A 129 34.62 -24.94 3.89
C HIS A 129 34.23 -25.81 2.67
N GLY A 130 32.93 -25.91 2.35
CA GLY A 130 32.43 -26.70 1.23
C GLY A 130 32.32 -28.21 1.51
N SER A 131 32.41 -28.63 2.77
CA SER A 131 32.27 -30.05 3.16
C SER A 131 30.83 -30.53 3.02
N TYR A 132 29.87 -29.63 3.26
CA TYR A 132 28.44 -29.87 3.06
C TYR A 132 27.89 -28.85 2.07
N ASN A 133 26.75 -29.17 1.45
CA ASN A 133 26.01 -28.21 0.64
C ASN A 133 24.58 -27.96 1.18
N TYR A 134 24.15 -28.76 2.15
CA TYR A 134 22.83 -28.69 2.76
C TYR A 134 22.92 -28.91 4.27
N LEU A 135 22.35 -27.99 5.02
CA LEU A 135 22.13 -28.11 6.47
C LEU A 135 20.66 -27.88 6.79
N GLN A 136 20.13 -28.69 7.70
CA GLN A 136 18.80 -28.54 8.24
C GLN A 136 18.88 -28.28 9.75
N PHE A 137 18.13 -27.29 10.22
CA PHE A 137 18.04 -26.95 11.64
C PHE A 137 16.62 -27.14 12.16
N LYS A 138 16.54 -27.55 13.42
CA LYS A 138 15.30 -27.65 14.19
C LYS A 138 15.42 -26.79 15.44
N ILE A 139 14.32 -26.15 15.83
CA ILE A 139 14.18 -25.49 17.12
C ILE A 139 13.64 -26.51 18.11
N ASP A 140 14.36 -26.72 19.19
CA ASP A 140 13.85 -27.44 20.35
C ASP A 140 13.06 -26.44 21.22
N ILE A 141 11.76 -26.71 21.36
CA ILE A 141 10.82 -25.84 22.06
C ILE A 141 11.00 -25.92 23.58
N ASP A 142 11.52 -27.04 24.10
CA ASP A 142 11.69 -27.26 25.53
C ASP A 142 13.03 -26.71 26.02
N GLU A 143 14.09 -26.88 25.21
CA GLU A 143 15.42 -26.35 25.52
C GLU A 143 15.66 -24.91 25.07
N GLU A 144 14.76 -24.35 24.25
CA GLU A 144 14.89 -23.02 23.63
C GLU A 144 16.21 -22.85 22.86
N LYS A 145 16.61 -23.90 22.12
CA LYS A 145 17.87 -23.97 21.38
C LYS A 145 17.67 -24.39 19.93
N ILE A 146 18.55 -23.89 19.07
CA ILE A 146 18.59 -24.27 17.65
C ILE A 146 19.61 -25.40 17.47
N HIS A 147 19.13 -26.56 17.06
CA HIS A 147 19.91 -27.78 16.87
C HIS A 147 20.08 -28.10 15.38
N LEU A 148 21.21 -28.74 15.05
CA LEU A 148 21.43 -29.31 13.73
C LEU A 148 20.66 -30.63 13.61
N ALA A 149 19.72 -30.71 12.67
CA ALA A 149 18.94 -31.92 12.43
C ALA A 149 19.62 -32.84 11.41
N LYS A 150 20.12 -32.27 10.31
CA LYS A 150 20.75 -33.02 9.23
C LYS A 150 21.84 -32.18 8.56
N ALA A 151 22.97 -32.82 8.26
CA ALA A 151 24.03 -32.28 7.42
C ALA A 151 24.38 -33.31 6.35
N SER A 152 24.30 -32.92 5.09
CA SER A 152 24.56 -33.83 3.97
C SER A 152 24.93 -33.07 2.70
N VAL A 153 25.47 -33.81 1.74
CA VAL A 153 25.69 -33.34 0.37
C VAL A 153 24.55 -33.87 -0.49
N ILE A 154 23.72 -32.97 -1.01
CA ILE A 154 22.46 -33.24 -1.69
C ILE A 154 22.43 -32.55 -3.04
N GLU A 155 21.87 -33.19 -4.07
CA GLU A 155 21.59 -32.53 -5.34
C GLU A 155 20.29 -31.73 -5.31
N GLN A 156 20.13 -30.76 -6.21
CA GLN A 156 18.94 -29.89 -6.25
C GLN A 156 17.62 -30.69 -6.36
N SER A 157 17.65 -31.83 -7.05
CA SER A 157 16.49 -32.72 -7.24
C SER A 157 16.02 -33.42 -5.96
N GLU A 158 16.90 -33.55 -4.97
CA GLU A 158 16.63 -34.20 -3.70
C GLU A 158 16.20 -33.21 -2.60
N LEU A 159 16.36 -31.90 -2.83
CA LEU A 159 15.99 -30.85 -1.89
C LEU A 159 14.51 -30.91 -1.46
N PRO A 160 13.52 -31.10 -2.36
CA PRO A 160 12.11 -31.26 -1.97
C PRO A 160 11.87 -32.40 -0.99
N ARG A 161 12.65 -33.49 -1.05
CA ARG A 161 12.49 -34.66 -0.18
C ARG A 161 13.00 -34.44 1.24
N GLN A 162 13.79 -33.38 1.46
CA GLN A 162 14.33 -33.06 2.78
C GLN A 162 13.39 -32.21 3.62
N VAL A 163 12.41 -31.56 2.99
CA VAL A 163 11.43 -30.72 3.66
C VAL A 163 10.37 -31.61 4.31
N PRO A 164 10.22 -31.59 5.65
CA PRO A 164 9.18 -32.35 6.32
C PRO A 164 7.80 -31.69 6.18
N ASP A 165 6.76 -32.51 6.01
CA ASP A 165 5.36 -32.04 5.94
C ASP A 165 4.69 -31.87 7.32
N ASP A 166 5.33 -32.34 8.38
CA ASP A 166 4.75 -32.37 9.74
C ASP A 166 5.27 -31.24 10.65
N GLN A 167 6.52 -30.80 10.43
CA GLN A 167 7.20 -29.88 11.34
C GLN A 167 7.95 -28.79 10.59
N ALA A 168 8.02 -27.61 11.22
CA ALA A 168 8.76 -26.49 10.67
C ALA A 168 10.27 -26.73 10.76
N ARG A 169 11.03 -26.24 9.77
CA ARG A 169 12.48 -26.38 9.71
C ARG A 169 13.11 -25.18 9.03
N TYR A 170 14.36 -24.92 9.40
CA TYR A 170 15.22 -24.05 8.62
C TYR A 170 16.18 -24.87 7.79
N HIS A 171 16.48 -24.40 6.60
CA HIS A 171 17.42 -25.04 5.70
C HIS A 171 18.40 -24.00 5.16
N LEU A 172 19.67 -24.37 5.12
CA LEU A 172 20.69 -23.65 4.37
C LEU A 172 21.11 -24.54 3.22
N PHE A 173 21.02 -24.02 2.00
CA PHE A 173 21.35 -24.76 0.79
C PHE A 173 22.24 -23.94 -0.13
N VAL A 174 23.31 -24.55 -0.62
CA VAL A 174 24.21 -23.96 -1.63
C VAL A 174 23.65 -24.25 -3.02
N PHE A 175 22.96 -23.28 -3.61
CA PHE A 175 22.42 -23.41 -4.96
C PHE A 175 23.49 -23.06 -5.99
N LYS A 176 24.06 -24.11 -6.58
CA LYS A 176 25.04 -24.03 -7.67
C LYS A 176 24.31 -23.89 -9.01
N HIS A 177 24.45 -22.77 -9.69
CA HIS A 177 23.74 -22.50 -10.94
C HIS A 177 24.55 -21.60 -11.87
N THR A 178 24.17 -21.56 -13.15
CA THR A 178 24.81 -20.69 -14.13
C THR A 178 23.86 -19.55 -14.49
N HIS A 179 24.29 -18.30 -14.32
CA HIS A 179 23.51 -17.12 -14.69
C HIS A 179 24.33 -16.26 -15.66
N GLU A 180 23.75 -15.89 -16.80
CA GLU A 180 24.41 -15.05 -17.84
C GLU A 180 25.78 -15.57 -18.33
N GLY A 181 26.05 -16.87 -18.17
CA GLY A 181 27.29 -17.54 -18.58
C GLY A 181 28.32 -17.71 -17.47
N ASP A 182 28.11 -17.09 -16.31
CA ASP A 182 28.97 -17.25 -15.14
C ASP A 182 28.42 -18.32 -14.18
N TYR A 183 29.32 -19.14 -13.65
CA TYR A 183 28.98 -20.15 -12.64
C TYR A 183 28.99 -19.52 -11.25
N LEU A 184 27.85 -19.59 -10.56
CA LEU A 184 27.64 -18.97 -9.26
C LEU A 184 27.20 -20.02 -8.24
N GLU A 185 27.75 -19.92 -7.03
CA GLU A 185 27.31 -20.68 -5.86
C GLU A 185 26.62 -19.69 -4.91
N SER A 186 25.29 -19.74 -4.84
CA SER A 186 24.51 -18.82 -4.01
C SER A 186 23.92 -19.54 -2.81
N MET A 187 24.15 -18.99 -1.62
CA MET A 187 23.58 -19.49 -0.37
C MET A 187 22.11 -19.06 -0.27
N VAL A 188 21.21 -20.03 -0.20
CA VAL A 188 19.78 -19.80 -0.04
C VAL A 188 19.37 -20.26 1.36
N PHE A 189 18.73 -19.36 2.10
CA PHE A 189 18.06 -19.70 3.34
C PHE A 189 16.60 -20.00 3.05
N ILE A 190 16.12 -21.16 3.52
CA ILE A 190 14.74 -21.60 3.32
C ILE A 190 14.12 -21.84 4.68
N TYR A 191 12.99 -21.20 4.92
CA TYR A 191 12.11 -21.47 6.04
C TYR A 191 10.91 -22.27 5.54
N SER A 192 10.82 -23.53 5.94
CA SER A 192 9.68 -24.38 5.59
C SER A 192 8.69 -24.45 6.75
N MET A 193 7.44 -24.10 6.50
CA MET A 193 6.37 -24.16 7.48
C MET A 193 5.15 -24.86 6.88
N PRO A 194 4.88 -26.14 7.23
CA PRO A 194 3.74 -26.89 6.65
C PRO A 194 2.35 -26.46 7.17
N GLY A 195 2.17 -25.16 7.47
CA GLY A 195 0.89 -24.55 7.84
C GLY A 195 0.31 -25.08 9.15
N TYR A 196 -0.85 -25.72 9.08
CA TYR A 196 -1.65 -26.12 10.25
C TYR A 196 -1.21 -27.44 10.90
N SER A 197 -0.25 -28.19 10.32
CA SER A 197 0.34 -29.37 10.98
C SER A 197 1.13 -28.98 12.23
N CYS A 198 1.77 -27.81 12.22
CA CYS A 198 2.53 -27.31 13.36
C CYS A 198 1.63 -26.60 14.40
N SER A 199 2.04 -26.63 15.67
CA SER A 199 1.35 -25.87 16.72
C SER A 199 1.54 -24.36 16.55
N ILE A 200 0.62 -23.54 17.10
CA ILE A 200 0.78 -22.07 17.08
C ILE A 200 2.08 -21.65 17.77
N LYS A 201 2.44 -22.30 18.88
CA LYS A 201 3.68 -22.02 19.62
C LYS A 201 4.91 -22.24 18.73
N GLU A 202 4.96 -23.38 18.04
CA GLU A 202 6.04 -23.69 17.10
C GLU A 202 6.10 -22.66 15.98
N ARG A 203 4.97 -22.36 15.33
CA ARG A 203 4.93 -21.37 14.24
C ARG A 203 5.44 -20.00 14.65
N MET A 204 5.01 -19.53 15.82
CA MET A 204 5.45 -18.24 16.36
C MET A 204 6.94 -18.25 16.69
N LEU A 205 7.47 -19.33 17.28
CA LEU A 205 8.90 -19.44 17.61
C LEU A 205 9.78 -19.43 16.36
N TYR A 206 9.45 -20.25 15.35
CA TYR A 206 10.21 -20.26 14.09
C TYR A 206 10.10 -18.92 13.34
N SER A 207 8.96 -18.24 13.38
CA SER A 207 8.83 -16.92 12.74
C SER A 207 9.58 -15.82 13.51
N SER A 208 9.70 -15.94 14.84
CA SER A 208 10.35 -14.93 15.69
C SER A 208 11.86 -15.09 15.77
N CYS A 209 12.38 -16.30 15.60
CA CYS A 209 13.82 -16.61 15.66
C CYS A 209 14.53 -16.42 14.32
N ILE A 210 13.80 -16.26 13.21
CA ILE A 210 14.39 -16.14 11.86
C ILE A 210 15.38 -14.98 11.77
N GLY A 211 15.01 -13.78 12.24
CA GLY A 211 15.86 -12.59 12.14
C GLY A 211 17.15 -12.75 12.95
N THR A 212 17.05 -13.19 14.20
CA THR A 212 18.21 -13.40 15.08
C THR A 212 19.12 -14.52 14.59
N PHE A 213 18.56 -15.59 14.02
CA PHE A 213 19.32 -16.68 13.41
C PHE A 213 20.13 -16.21 12.20
N LEU A 214 19.51 -15.44 11.30
CA LEU A 214 20.18 -14.89 10.12
C LEU A 214 21.28 -13.90 10.52
N ASP A 215 21.04 -13.04 11.52
CA ASP A 215 22.06 -12.12 12.05
C ASP A 215 23.28 -12.89 12.60
N ILE A 216 23.07 -14.05 13.23
CA ILE A 216 24.17 -14.89 13.73
C ILE A 216 24.96 -15.50 12.56
N ILE A 217 24.27 -15.99 11.53
CA ILE A 217 24.90 -16.57 10.32
C ILE A 217 25.71 -15.51 9.57
N GLU A 218 25.16 -14.32 9.37
CA GLU A 218 25.84 -13.20 8.72
C GLU A 218 27.08 -12.76 9.53
N LYS A 219 27.00 -12.74 10.88
CA LYS A 219 28.17 -12.50 11.75
C LYS A 219 29.23 -13.59 11.68
N MET A 220 28.87 -14.81 11.32
CA MET A 220 29.82 -15.90 11.08
C MET A 220 30.48 -15.83 9.69
N GLY A 221 30.07 -14.87 8.85
CA GLY A 221 30.70 -14.61 7.55
C GLY A 221 30.05 -15.33 6.37
N ILE A 222 28.83 -15.86 6.53
CA ILE A 222 28.05 -16.41 5.42
C ILE A 222 27.12 -15.31 4.89
N GLU A 223 27.27 -15.00 3.60
CA GLU A 223 26.38 -14.08 2.90
C GLU A 223 25.20 -14.85 2.31
N ILE A 224 23.98 -14.51 2.73
CA ILE A 224 22.75 -15.17 2.26
C ILE A 224 22.22 -14.40 1.05
N ALA A 225 22.23 -15.03 -0.12
CA ALA A 225 21.80 -14.42 -1.37
C ALA A 225 20.29 -14.18 -1.41
N LYS A 226 19.51 -15.13 -0.88
CA LYS A 226 18.05 -15.05 -0.85
C LYS A 226 17.47 -15.77 0.36
N ARG A 227 16.43 -15.16 0.94
CA ARG A 227 15.60 -15.71 2.02
C ARG A 227 14.27 -16.15 1.40
N LEU A 228 13.92 -17.42 1.56
CA LEU A 228 12.71 -18.03 1.02
C LEU A 228 11.85 -18.56 2.16
N GLU A 229 10.54 -18.36 2.04
CA GLU A 229 9.54 -18.94 2.92
C GLU A 229 8.63 -19.80 2.06
N ILE A 230 8.48 -21.08 2.43
CA ILE A 230 7.70 -22.06 1.69
C ILE A 230 6.79 -22.84 2.63
N ASP A 231 5.68 -23.30 2.09
CA ASP A 231 4.74 -24.15 2.81
C ASP A 231 4.97 -25.65 2.50
N ASP A 232 5.26 -25.99 1.23
CA ASP A 232 5.46 -27.37 0.74
C ASP A 232 6.82 -27.50 0.03
N GLY A 233 7.53 -28.60 0.29
CA GLY A 233 8.79 -28.92 -0.37
C GLY A 233 8.68 -29.06 -1.89
N LYS A 234 7.48 -29.36 -2.43
CA LYS A 234 7.24 -29.47 -3.87
C LYS A 234 7.47 -28.17 -4.64
N GLU A 235 7.44 -27.02 -3.96
CA GLU A 235 7.67 -25.70 -4.56
C GLU A 235 9.15 -25.48 -4.91
N LEU A 236 10.08 -26.20 -4.26
CA LEU A 236 11.52 -26.09 -4.44
C LEU A 236 12.00 -26.77 -5.73
N THR A 237 11.54 -26.25 -6.87
CA THR A 237 12.06 -26.61 -8.19
C THR A 237 13.28 -25.76 -8.55
N GLU A 238 14.12 -26.26 -9.46
CA GLU A 238 15.27 -25.50 -9.97
C GLU A 238 14.82 -24.18 -10.61
N GLU A 239 13.72 -24.20 -11.36
CA GLU A 239 13.14 -23.00 -11.98
C GLU A 239 12.70 -21.98 -10.93
N PHE A 240 12.06 -22.43 -9.84
CA PHE A 240 11.61 -21.56 -8.74
C PHE A 240 12.79 -20.89 -8.03
N LEU A 241 13.81 -21.67 -7.67
CA LEU A 241 15.02 -21.14 -7.03
C LEU A 241 15.73 -20.14 -7.94
N TYR A 242 15.84 -20.45 -9.23
CA TYR A 242 16.47 -19.55 -10.21
C TYR A 242 15.70 -18.23 -10.35
N ASP A 243 14.38 -18.29 -10.51
CA ASP A 243 13.53 -17.10 -10.64
C ASP A 243 13.51 -16.23 -9.38
N GLU A 244 13.62 -16.83 -8.19
CA GLU A 244 13.68 -16.11 -6.92
C GLU A 244 15.02 -15.41 -6.69
N ILE A 245 16.13 -16.04 -7.08
CA ILE A 245 17.47 -15.43 -7.00
C ILE A 245 17.62 -14.35 -8.08
N HIS A 246 17.09 -14.60 -9.28
CA HIS A 246 17.21 -13.73 -10.45
C HIS A 246 15.84 -13.30 -10.97
N PRO A 247 15.19 -12.32 -10.31
CA PRO A 247 13.83 -11.92 -10.65
C PRO A 247 13.74 -11.36 -12.07
N LYS A 248 12.84 -11.95 -12.85
CA LYS A 248 12.53 -11.51 -14.22
C LYS A 248 12.05 -10.06 -14.22
N ARG A 249 12.82 -9.17 -14.86
CA ARG A 249 12.43 -7.78 -15.04
C ARG A 249 11.27 -7.70 -16.02
N ASN A 250 10.08 -7.40 -15.53
CA ASN A 250 8.91 -7.13 -16.36
C ASN A 250 9.05 -5.79 -17.09
N LEU A 251 9.79 -5.79 -18.21
CA LEU A 251 10.08 -4.60 -19.01
C LEU A 251 8.86 -4.04 -19.76
N HIS A 252 7.86 -4.88 -20.01
CA HIS A 252 6.69 -4.51 -20.80
C HIS A 252 5.40 -4.82 -20.04
N ARG A 253 4.67 -3.78 -19.64
CA ARG A 253 3.27 -3.90 -19.21
C ARG A 253 2.39 -3.65 -20.43
N PRO A 254 1.89 -4.68 -21.12
CA PRO A 254 1.07 -4.48 -22.30
C PRO A 254 -0.20 -3.71 -21.93
N ALA A 255 -0.31 -2.48 -22.43
CA ALA A 255 -1.53 -1.70 -22.30
C ALA A 255 -2.52 -2.16 -23.37
N PHE A 256 -3.75 -2.48 -22.96
CA PHE A 256 -4.81 -2.79 -23.90
C PHE A 256 -5.06 -1.59 -24.82
N ALA A 257 -5.24 -1.85 -26.12
CA ALA A 257 -5.50 -0.79 -27.08
C ALA A 257 -6.82 -0.08 -26.74
N LYS A 258 -6.82 1.26 -26.71
CA LYS A 258 -8.07 2.02 -26.55
C LYS A 258 -9.05 1.66 -27.68
N PRO A 259 -10.37 1.64 -27.43
CA PRO A 259 -11.38 1.35 -28.45
C PRO A 259 -11.19 2.21 -29.70
N LYS A 260 -11.52 1.67 -30.87
CA LYS A 260 -11.52 2.46 -32.12
C LYS A 260 -12.48 3.64 -31.95
N GLY A 261 -11.97 4.85 -32.18
CA GLY A 261 -12.79 6.07 -32.14
C GLY A 261 -13.84 6.11 -33.26
N PRO A 262 -14.70 7.14 -33.28
CA PRO A 262 -15.75 7.30 -34.29
C PRO A 262 -15.19 7.24 -35.73
N PRO A 263 -15.88 6.58 -36.68
CA PRO A 263 -15.47 6.55 -38.09
C PRO A 263 -15.51 7.96 -38.71
N ASN A 264 -14.63 8.23 -39.68
CA ASN A 264 -14.48 9.52 -40.40
C ASN A 264 -14.01 10.74 -39.57
N ARG A 265 -13.11 10.55 -38.58
CA ARG A 265 -12.47 11.66 -37.88
C ARG A 265 -11.30 12.24 -38.68
N GLY A 266 -11.25 13.56 -38.87
CA GLY A 266 -10.08 14.27 -39.38
C GLY A 266 -8.86 14.18 -38.44
N ALA A 267 -7.68 14.62 -38.91
CA ALA A 267 -6.44 14.60 -38.11
C ALA A 267 -6.64 15.28 -36.74
N LYS A 268 -6.12 14.66 -35.65
CA LYS A 268 -6.17 15.23 -34.30
C LYS A 268 -5.49 16.59 -34.31
N ARG A 269 -6.22 17.64 -33.99
CA ARG A 269 -5.70 18.99 -33.83
C ARG A 269 -5.48 19.26 -32.34
N ILE A 270 -4.37 19.91 -32.00
CA ILE A 270 -4.15 20.42 -30.66
C ILE A 270 -5.14 21.57 -30.45
N THR A 271 -6.09 21.40 -29.56
CA THR A 271 -6.94 22.50 -29.08
C THR A 271 -6.12 23.28 -28.06
N LYS A 272 -5.44 24.35 -28.49
CA LYS A 272 -4.87 25.32 -27.54
C LYS A 272 -6.05 25.95 -26.77
N SER A 273 -5.99 25.94 -25.44
CA SER A 273 -6.91 26.74 -24.64
C SER A 273 -6.69 28.20 -25.00
N GLN A 274 -7.72 28.88 -25.50
CA GLN A 274 -7.70 30.33 -25.60
C GLN A 274 -7.66 30.86 -24.16
N ALA A 275 -6.60 31.60 -23.81
CA ALA A 275 -6.56 32.33 -22.56
C ALA A 275 -7.72 33.34 -22.60
N SER A 276 -8.65 33.23 -21.65
CA SER A 276 -9.69 34.20 -21.40
C SER A 276 -9.02 35.56 -21.17
N GLN A 277 -9.24 36.52 -22.08
CA GLN A 277 -8.94 37.93 -21.83
C GLN A 277 -10.02 38.53 -20.92
#